data_AF-A0A4Q5YW47-F1
#
_entry.id   AF-A0A4Q5YW47-F1
#
_cell.length_a   1.000
_cell.length_b   1.000
_cell.length_c   1.000
_cell.angle_alpha   90.00
_cell.angle_beta   90.00
_cell.angle_gamma   90.00
#
_symmetry.space_group_name_H-M   'P 1'
#
loop_
_entity.id
_entity.type
_entity.pdbx_description
1 polymer ?
#
loop_
_entity_poly.entity_id
_entity_poly.type
_entity_poly.pdbx_seq_one_letter_code
_entity_poly.pdbx_strand_id
1 'polypeptide(L)'
;MILTSTCIILVTWVLFANRKAAVQPGLDPDDKTTGHVYDGIVEYNNPLPRWWFVMFVISIIFAVIYLVLYPGMGSWKGTLGWTSINELQNDQEEGKAAYASSYDVYKNMTIPELAQNDEAMKMGFRLFANNCSLCHG
;
A
#
# COMPACT_ATOMS: atom_id res chain seq x y z
N MET A 1 -5.79 19.18 0.11
CA MET A 1 -4.54 19.79 -0.42
C MET A 1 -3.77 20.49 0.68
N ILE A 2 -4.31 21.57 1.26
CA ILE A 2 -3.61 22.39 2.27
C ILE A 2 -3.12 21.57 3.46
N LEU A 3 -4.00 20.79 4.10
CA LEU A 3 -3.62 20.00 5.28
C LEU A 3 -2.48 19.01 5.00
N THR A 4 -2.62 18.19 3.95
CA THR A 4 -1.62 17.18 3.58
C THR A 4 -0.26 17.80 3.27
N SER A 5 -0.22 18.88 2.48
CA SER A 5 1.01 19.59 2.17
C SER A 5 1.65 20.20 3.42
N THR A 6 0.85 20.83 4.27
CA THR A 6 1.32 21.37 5.55
C THR A 6 1.90 20.29 6.45
N CYS A 7 1.25 19.13 6.56
CA CYS A 7 1.77 18.00 7.35
C CYS A 7 3.13 17.51 6.82
N ILE A 8 3.29 17.33 5.51
CA ILE A 8 4.56 16.88 4.92
C ILE A 8 5.67 17.91 5.20
N ILE A 9 5.36 19.21 5.07
CA ILE A 9 6.33 20.28 5.35
C ILE A 9 6.71 20.29 6.83
N LEU A 10 5.74 20.20 7.75
CA LEU A 10 6.01 20.19 9.18
C LEU A 10 6.80 18.96 9.62
N VAL A 11 6.46 17.77 9.11
CA VAL A 11 7.20 16.54 9.39
C VAL A 11 8.64 16.64 8.87
N THR A 12 8.82 17.16 7.66
CA THR A 12 10.16 17.40 7.11
C THR A 12 10.92 18.38 7.99
N TRP A 13 10.31 19.50 8.38
CA TRP A 13 10.92 20.48 9.27
C TRP A 13 11.33 19.86 10.62
N VAL A 14 10.44 19.09 11.28
CA VAL A 14 10.74 18.40 12.54
C VAL A 14 11.93 17.46 12.38
N LEU A 15 11.97 16.65 11.32
CA LEU A 15 13.06 15.71 11.08
C LEU A 15 14.42 16.41 10.95
N PHE A 16 14.48 17.51 10.19
CA PHE A 16 15.71 18.26 9.99
C PHE A 16 16.10 19.12 11.21
N ALA A 17 15.12 19.64 11.95
CA ALA A 17 15.34 20.38 13.20
C ALA A 17 15.95 19.47 14.28
N ASN A 18 15.49 18.22 14.38
CA ASN A 18 15.98 17.24 15.36
C ASN A 18 17.19 16.42 14.88
N ARG A 19 17.72 16.71 13.68
CA ARG A 19 18.88 15.99 13.13
C ARG A 19 20.15 16.23 13.94
N LYS A 20 20.32 17.42 14.49
CA LYS A 20 21.48 17.77 15.31
C LYS A 20 21.17 17.38 16.74
N ALA A 21 21.78 16.29 17.23
CA ALA A 21 21.82 16.04 18.66
C ALA A 21 22.48 17.28 19.31
N ALA A 22 21.74 17.95 20.20
CA ALA A 22 22.31 19.02 20.99
C ALA A 22 23.27 18.38 22.00
N VAL A 23 24.55 18.28 21.64
CA VAL A 23 25.60 18.16 22.67
C VAL A 23 25.53 19.48 23.41
N GLN A 24 24.93 19.49 24.59
CA GLN A 24 24.86 20.68 25.41
C GLN A 24 26.31 21.11 25.74
N PRO A 25 26.69 22.37 25.54
CA PRO A 25 27.99 22.86 25.96
C PRO A 25 28.05 22.82 27.50
N GLY A 26 28.81 21.87 28.06
CA GLY A 26 29.03 21.76 29.52
C GLY A 26 28.80 20.37 30.12
N LEU A 27 28.29 19.39 29.36
CA LEU A 27 28.27 17.99 29.80
C LEU A 27 29.61 17.32 29.48
N ASP A 28 30.08 16.49 30.41
CA ASP A 28 31.26 15.64 30.23
C ASP A 28 31.11 14.87 28.91
N PRO A 29 32.13 14.82 28.02
CA PRO A 29 32.07 14.02 26.80
C PRO A 29 31.69 12.54 27.04
N ASP A 30 31.84 12.03 28.27
CA ASP A 30 31.41 10.69 28.67
C ASP A 30 29.94 10.60 29.16
N ASP A 31 29.31 11.72 29.56
CA ASP A 31 27.91 11.75 30.00
C ASP A 31 26.95 12.06 28.83
N LYS A 32 26.54 10.98 28.16
CA LYS A 32 25.62 11.02 27.00
C LYS A 32 24.15 11.04 27.41
N THR A 33 23.82 11.27 28.68
CA THR A 33 22.44 11.18 29.18
C THR A 33 21.74 12.55 29.21
N THR A 34 20.41 12.55 29.34
CA THR A 34 19.58 13.77 29.40
C THR A 34 19.56 14.44 30.78
N GLY A 35 20.33 13.93 31.75
CA GLY A 35 20.48 14.48 33.10
C GLY A 35 19.32 14.21 34.07
N HIS A 36 18.28 13.50 33.63
CA HIS A 36 17.12 13.15 34.45
C HIS A 36 17.00 11.63 34.59
N VAL A 37 16.61 11.18 35.79
CA VAL A 37 16.34 9.77 36.09
C VAL A 37 14.84 9.63 36.35
N TYR A 38 14.19 8.74 35.59
CA TYR A 38 12.79 8.41 35.74
C TYR A 38 12.67 6.95 36.16
N ASP A 39 12.31 6.68 37.41
CA ASP A 39 12.13 5.31 37.92
C ASP A 39 13.35 4.39 37.67
N GLY A 40 14.56 4.93 37.87
CA GLY A 40 15.82 4.23 37.61
C GLY A 40 16.21 4.12 36.13
N ILE A 41 15.40 4.64 35.20
CA ILE A 41 15.70 4.71 33.76
C ILE A 41 16.30 6.08 33.42
N VAL A 42 17.35 6.07 32.59
CA VAL A 42 17.99 7.27 32.02
C VAL A 42 17.87 7.25 30.50
N GLU A 43 17.73 8.43 29.91
CA GLU A 43 17.66 8.55 28.46
C GLU A 43 18.99 9.01 27.88
N TYR A 44 19.45 8.33 26.83
CA TYR A 44 20.63 8.73 26.09
C TYR A 44 20.29 9.73 24.99
N ASN A 45 21.04 10.84 24.94
CA ASN A 45 20.96 11.85 23.90
C ASN A 45 21.84 11.46 22.69
N ASN A 46 21.52 10.33 22.08
CA ASN A 46 22.22 9.85 20.89
C ASN A 46 21.69 10.52 19.62
N PRO A 47 22.54 10.78 18.61
CA PRO A 47 22.05 11.21 17.31
C PRO A 47 21.23 10.12 16.64
N LEU A 48 20.29 10.53 15.79
CA LEU A 48 19.50 9.62 14.97
C LEU A 48 20.43 8.72 14.13
N PRO A 49 20.21 7.39 14.11
CA PRO A 49 20.97 6.49 13.25
C PRO A 49 20.87 6.93 11.78
N ARG A 50 22.02 6.98 11.08
CA ARG A 50 22.07 7.47 9.69
C ARG A 50 21.12 6.71 8.76
N TRP A 51 21.09 5.39 8.87
CA TRP A 51 20.22 4.54 8.04
C TRP A 51 18.73 4.84 8.28
N TRP A 52 18.34 5.06 9.54
CA TRP A 52 16.96 5.37 9.90
C TRP A 52 16.54 6.73 9.33
N PHE A 53 17.42 7.73 9.46
CA PHE A 53 17.18 9.07 8.89
C PHE A 53 17.01 9.02 7.37
N VAL A 54 17.88 8.28 6.67
CA VAL A 54 17.80 8.11 5.21
C VAL A 54 16.50 7.42 4.81
N MET A 55 16.10 6.35 5.50
CA MET A 55 14.82 5.66 5.24
C MET A 55 13.61 6.59 5.41
N PHE A 56 13.64 7.43 6.45
CA PHE A 56 12.58 8.42 6.67
C PHE A 56 12.53 9.48 5.56
N VAL A 57 13.69 9.95 5.06
CA VAL A 57 13.72 10.89 3.93
C VAL A 57 13.19 10.23 2.65
N ILE A 58 13.55 8.97 2.39
CA ILE A 58 13.06 8.22 1.24
C ILE A 58 11.53 8.08 1.28
N SER A 59 10.94 7.81 2.45
CA SER A 59 9.48 7.69 2.56
C SER A 59 8.76 9.01 2.29
N ILE A 60 9.32 10.15 2.71
CA ILE A 60 8.80 11.49 2.36
C ILE A 60 8.84 11.69 0.84
N ILE A 61 9.98 11.42 0.21
CA ILE A 61 10.15 11.57 -1.24
C ILE A 61 9.15 10.67 -1.98
N PHE A 62 9.03 9.41 -1.56
CA PHE A 62 8.08 8.47 -2.11
C PHE A 62 6.64 8.98 -1.98
N ALA A 63 6.24 9.49 -0.81
CA ALA A 63 4.90 10.03 -0.59
C ALA A 63 4.60 11.21 -1.53
N VAL A 64 5.57 12.11 -1.72
CA VAL A 64 5.42 13.24 -2.66
C VAL A 64 5.25 12.75 -4.09
N ILE A 65 6.11 11.83 -4.55
CA ILE A 65 6.00 11.24 -5.89
C ILE A 65 4.65 10.54 -6.07
N TYR A 66 4.24 9.74 -5.08
CA TYR A 66 2.97 9.01 -5.11
C TYR A 66 1.77 9.95 -5.23
N LEU A 67 1.74 11.04 -4.46
CA LEU A 67 0.67 12.04 -4.52
C LEU A 67 0.66 12.87 -5.81
N VAL A 68 1.78 12.96 -6.52
CA VAL A 68 1.83 13.53 -7.87
C VAL A 68 1.20 12.55 -8.87
N LEU A 69 1.57 11.27 -8.80
CA LEU A 69 1.15 10.24 -9.76
C LEU A 69 -0.32 9.81 -9.60
N TYR A 70 -0.77 9.63 -8.36
CA TYR A 70 -2.07 9.07 -8.00
C TYR A 70 -3.03 10.11 -7.40
N PRO A 71 -4.35 9.85 -7.43
CA PRO A 71 -5.32 10.66 -6.69
C PRO A 71 -5.08 10.55 -5.18
N GLY A 72 -5.27 11.65 -4.45
CA GLY A 72 -5.11 11.68 -2.99
C GLY A 72 -5.06 13.07 -2.38
N MET A 73 -4.64 14.07 -3.17
CA MET A 73 -4.66 15.48 -2.76
C MET A 73 -6.00 16.16 -3.07
N GLY A 74 -7.09 15.73 -2.42
CA GLY A 74 -8.42 16.32 -2.63
C GLY A 74 -8.95 16.05 -4.04
N SER A 75 -9.24 17.10 -4.81
CA SER A 75 -9.74 16.98 -6.19
C SER A 75 -8.65 16.68 -7.24
N TRP A 76 -7.38 16.64 -6.84
CA TRP A 76 -6.27 16.25 -7.71
C TRP A 76 -6.39 14.77 -8.10
N LYS A 77 -6.45 14.50 -9.41
CA LYS A 77 -6.63 13.15 -9.97
C LYS A 77 -5.33 12.37 -10.16
N GLY A 78 -4.17 12.98 -9.90
CA GLY A 78 -2.88 12.41 -10.31
C GLY A 78 -2.55 12.68 -11.77
N THR A 79 -1.29 12.47 -12.15
CA THR A 79 -0.84 12.55 -13.54
C THR A 79 -1.11 11.28 -14.35
N LEU A 80 -1.28 10.13 -13.68
CA LEU A 80 -1.53 8.85 -14.35
C LEU A 80 -3.00 8.63 -14.73
N GLY A 81 -3.92 9.48 -14.25
CA GLY A 81 -5.36 9.29 -14.47
C GLY A 81 -5.92 8.01 -13.85
N TRP A 82 -5.17 7.38 -12.95
CA TRP A 82 -5.55 6.13 -12.29
C TRP A 82 -6.77 6.33 -11.38
N THR A 83 -7.68 5.36 -11.40
CA THR A 83 -8.76 5.20 -10.42
C THR A 83 -8.99 3.71 -10.19
N SER A 84 -9.41 3.31 -9.00
CA SER A 84 -9.75 1.92 -8.70
C SER A 84 -10.88 1.38 -9.58
N ILE A 85 -11.78 2.26 -10.05
CA ILE A 85 -12.87 1.89 -10.95
C ILE A 85 -12.33 1.54 -12.35
N ASN A 86 -11.45 2.37 -12.91
CA ASN A 86 -10.84 2.12 -14.22
C ASN A 86 -9.96 0.87 -14.18
N GLU A 87 -9.16 0.70 -13.13
CA GLU A 87 -8.35 -0.52 -12.94
C GLU A 87 -9.21 -1.78 -12.91
N LEU A 88 -10.27 -1.78 -12.10
CA LEU A 88 -11.22 -2.90 -12.05
C LEU A 88 -11.88 -3.16 -13.42
N GLN A 89 -12.26 -2.11 -14.15
CA GLN A 89 -12.88 -2.26 -15.47
C GLN A 89 -11.91 -2.89 -16.47
N ASN A 90 -10.65 -2.43 -16.50
CA ASN A 90 -9.62 -3.00 -17.37
C ASN A 90 -9.34 -4.47 -17.00
N ASP A 91 -9.22 -4.79 -15.71
CA ASP A 91 -8.99 -6.17 -15.25
C ASP A 91 -10.17 -7.09 -15.64
N GLN A 92 -11.40 -6.59 -15.53
CA GLN A 92 -12.59 -7.33 -15.96
C GLN A 92 -12.65 -7.52 -17.47
N GLU A 93 -12.24 -6.52 -18.26
CA GLU A 93 -12.17 -6.60 -19.72
C GLU A 93 -11.09 -7.58 -20.17
N GLU A 94 -9.90 -7.52 -19.58
CA GLU A 94 -8.81 -8.45 -19.83
C GLU A 94 -9.23 -9.88 -19.45
N GLY A 95 -9.84 -10.06 -18.28
CA GLY A 95 -10.39 -11.35 -17.86
C GLY A 95 -11.45 -11.88 -18.84
N LYS A 96 -12.41 -11.04 -19.24
CA LYS A 96 -13.43 -11.43 -20.23
C LYS A 96 -12.79 -11.83 -21.55
N ALA A 97 -11.80 -11.09 -22.04
CA ALA A 97 -11.11 -11.40 -23.28
C ALA A 97 -10.33 -12.72 -23.18
N ALA A 98 -9.66 -12.97 -22.06
CA ALA A 98 -8.91 -14.21 -21.81
C ALA A 98 -9.84 -15.44 -21.78
N TYR A 99 -11.03 -15.31 -21.21
CA TYR A 99 -12.00 -16.41 -21.10
C TYR A 99 -13.00 -16.49 -22.25
N ALA A 100 -13.06 -15.50 -23.14
CA ALA A 100 -14.07 -15.42 -24.21
C ALA A 100 -14.08 -16.68 -25.08
N SER A 101 -12.90 -17.15 -25.50
CA SER A 101 -12.77 -18.33 -26.37
C SER A 101 -13.35 -19.60 -25.74
N SER A 102 -13.08 -19.85 -24.46
CA SER A 102 -13.60 -21.01 -23.74
C SER A 102 -15.08 -20.84 -23.38
N TYR A 103 -15.47 -19.64 -22.96
CA TYR A 103 -16.84 -19.34 -22.54
C TYR A 103 -17.82 -19.41 -23.72
N ASP A 104 -17.46 -18.89 -24.89
CA ASP A 104 -18.31 -18.90 -26.08
C ASP A 104 -18.56 -20.32 -26.62
N VAL A 105 -17.60 -21.24 -26.43
CA VAL A 105 -17.80 -22.66 -26.79
C VAL A 105 -18.90 -23.26 -25.93
N TYR A 106 -18.82 -23.10 -24.61
CA TYR A 106 -19.80 -23.70 -23.69
C TYR A 106 -21.16 -22.99 -23.71
N LYS A 107 -21.19 -21.68 -23.94
CA LYS A 107 -22.42 -20.88 -24.00
C LYS A 107 -23.38 -21.33 -25.10
N ASN A 108 -22.86 -21.87 -26.20
CA ASN A 108 -23.66 -22.31 -27.35
C ASN A 108 -24.06 -23.80 -27.28
N MET A 109 -23.55 -24.56 -26.31
CA MET A 109 -23.91 -25.96 -26.10
C MET A 109 -25.19 -26.08 -25.27
N THR A 110 -25.94 -27.15 -25.50
CA THR A 110 -27.09 -27.49 -24.66
C THR A 110 -26.64 -28.05 -23.31
N ILE A 111 -27.49 -27.98 -22.29
CA ILE A 111 -27.17 -28.52 -20.95
C ILE A 111 -26.82 -30.03 -21.00
N PRO A 112 -27.54 -30.90 -21.74
CA PRO A 112 -27.16 -32.31 -21.85
C PRO A 112 -25.78 -32.52 -22.49
N GLU A 113 -25.40 -31.68 -23.47
CA GLU A 113 -24.08 -31.74 -24.09
C GLU A 113 -22.98 -31.29 -23.12
N LEU A 114 -23.21 -30.22 -22.35
CA LEU A 114 -22.30 -29.75 -21.31
C LEU A 114 -22.06 -30.80 -20.22
N ALA A 115 -23.12 -31.52 -19.82
CA ALA A 115 -23.03 -32.57 -18.80
C ALA A 115 -22.17 -33.77 -19.23
N GLN A 116 -21.97 -33.96 -20.55
CA GLN A 116 -21.10 -35.00 -21.11
C GLN A 116 -19.68 -34.50 -21.42
N ASN A 117 -19.38 -33.22 -21.19
CA ASN A 117 -18.07 -32.63 -21.46
C ASN A 117 -17.22 -32.56 -20.18
N ASP A 118 -16.18 -33.38 -20.10
CA ASP A 118 -15.30 -33.47 -18.93
C ASP A 118 -14.61 -32.15 -18.55
N GLU A 119 -14.25 -31.31 -19.51
CA GLU A 119 -13.64 -30.01 -19.23
C GLU A 119 -14.65 -29.01 -18.66
N ALA A 120 -15.85 -28.97 -19.24
CA ALA A 120 -16.95 -28.16 -18.75
C ALA A 120 -17.34 -28.57 -17.32
N MET A 121 -17.41 -29.88 -17.03
CA MET A 121 -17.73 -30.39 -15.70
C MET A 121 -16.65 -30.09 -14.66
N LYS A 122 -15.36 -30.11 -15.01
CA LYS A 122 -14.29 -29.64 -14.12
C LYS A 122 -14.41 -28.15 -13.81
N MET A 123 -14.78 -27.32 -14.78
CA MET A 123 -15.08 -25.90 -14.55
C MET A 123 -16.32 -25.73 -13.67
N GLY A 124 -17.39 -26.47 -13.97
CA GLY A 124 -18.64 -26.48 -13.20
C GLY A 124 -18.42 -26.88 -11.74
N PHE A 125 -17.58 -27.87 -11.46
CA PHE A 125 -17.23 -28.25 -10.09
C PHE A 125 -16.53 -27.11 -9.34
N ARG A 126 -15.62 -26.36 -9.98
CA ARG A 126 -15.00 -25.16 -9.38
C ARG A 126 -16.03 -24.07 -9.10
N LEU A 127 -16.97 -23.84 -10.02
CA LEU A 127 -18.05 -22.88 -9.80
C LEU A 127 -18.98 -23.30 -8.67
N PHE A 128 -19.34 -24.59 -8.59
CA PHE A 128 -20.14 -25.16 -7.53
C PHE A 128 -19.45 -25.02 -6.17
N ALA A 129 -18.16 -25.38 -6.09
CA ALA A 129 -17.39 -25.28 -4.86
C ALA A 129 -17.27 -23.86 -4.31
N ASN A 130 -17.30 -22.83 -5.16
CA ASN A 130 -17.24 -21.42 -4.72
C ASN A 130 -18.62 -20.81 -4.44
N ASN A 131 -19.66 -21.20 -5.17
CA ASN A 131 -20.94 -20.48 -5.18
C ASN A 131 -22.13 -21.29 -4.64
N CYS A 132 -22.02 -22.62 -4.54
CA CYS A 132 -23.16 -23.52 -4.26
C CYS A 132 -22.92 -24.45 -3.07
N SER A 133 -21.67 -24.88 -2.85
CA SER A 133 -21.26 -25.80 -1.78
C SER A 133 -21.71 -25.39 -0.39
N LEU A 134 -21.71 -24.08 -0.11
CA LEU A 134 -22.13 -23.55 1.19
C LEU A 134 -23.54 -24.00 1.61
N CYS A 135 -24.44 -24.22 0.64
CA CYS A 135 -25.78 -24.74 0.89
C CYS A 135 -25.98 -26.19 0.39
N HIS A 136 -25.12 -26.65 -0.54
CA HIS A 136 -25.32 -27.90 -1.27
C HIS A 136 -24.14 -28.90 -1.17
N GLY A 137 -23.12 -28.64 -0.33
CA GLY A 137 -21.98 -29.53 -0.04
C GLY A 137 -20.61 -28.89 -0.23
#